data_AF-A0A7J6U074-F1
#
_entry.id   AF-A0A7J6U074-F1
#
_cell.length_a   1.000
_cell.length_b   1.000
_cell.length_c   1.000
_cell.angle_alpha   90.00
_cell.angle_beta   90.00
_cell.angle_gamma   90.00
#
_symmetry.space_group_name_H-M   'P 1'
#
loop_
_entity.id
_entity.type
_entity.pdbx_description
1 polymer ?
#
loop_
_entity_poly.entity_id
_entity_poly.type
_entity_poly.pdbx_seq_one_letter_code
_entity_poly.pdbx_strand_id
1 'polypeptide(L)'
;MKDSRHSEEQDDEIRRLKAELEEREQRMKTMATDFEEQLRAARKAAEERAKRLEKQGLVSTESIAKDKPYVLNVSSDPILNGTLAWQLDRSAGGILLGSDKKRDKIVVVGLGIPDGEPLRKLMVSDAADQHTTVEVLSDEGVVTLNGRKLHKGGKPTKLRHLDNLVCGKAIMLRMHYPKMGGSRQTFEEALSKTFGALVQENHLPSELAHYLQKARHKWGKSSKEYKLIEEFAVVKLFPLVDEANLISKDMFPCRRFEFNVEIFVDRVCPEGESFEPEDYVFARLSRQTSPGSADFKSICTLTYSQLEGRLEVMREIYHVFHKLSPHERAKLCGIK
;
A
#
# COMPACT_ATOMS: atom_id res chain seq x y z
N MET A 1 -9.08 28.77 -79.32
CA MET A 1 -8.00 29.12 -78.36
C MET A 1 -8.44 29.11 -76.88
N LYS A 2 -9.74 29.02 -76.53
CA LYS A 2 -10.20 28.88 -75.13
C LYS A 2 -10.23 27.42 -74.63
N ASP A 3 -10.63 26.45 -75.48
CA ASP A 3 -10.71 25.03 -75.06
C ASP A 3 -9.35 24.37 -74.80
N SER A 4 -8.29 24.75 -75.51
CA SER A 4 -6.94 24.19 -75.30
C SER A 4 -6.36 24.55 -73.93
N ARG A 5 -6.66 25.76 -73.42
CA ARG A 5 -6.19 26.19 -72.10
C ARG A 5 -6.94 25.51 -70.96
N HIS A 6 -8.22 25.19 -71.17
CA HIS A 6 -9.02 24.52 -70.15
C HIS A 6 -8.64 23.03 -70.03
N SER A 7 -8.25 22.37 -71.12
CA SER A 7 -7.69 21.01 -71.10
C SER A 7 -6.32 20.95 -70.42
N GLU A 8 -5.45 21.93 -70.68
CA GLU A 8 -4.13 22.03 -70.03
C GLU A 8 -4.25 22.29 -68.53
N GLU A 9 -5.17 23.18 -68.10
CA GLU A 9 -5.44 23.44 -66.69
C GLU A 9 -6.00 22.19 -65.96
N GLN A 10 -6.86 21.41 -66.60
CA GLN A 10 -7.38 20.16 -66.05
C GLN A 10 -6.31 19.07 -65.96
N ASP A 11 -5.43 18.95 -66.95
CA ASP A 11 -4.32 18.00 -66.94
C ASP A 11 -3.29 18.34 -65.85
N ASP A 12 -3.03 19.63 -65.61
CA ASP A 12 -2.16 20.10 -64.54
C ASP A 12 -2.78 19.86 -63.15
N GLU A 13 -4.09 20.04 -62.99
CA GLU A 13 -4.80 19.71 -61.76
C GLU A 13 -4.78 18.21 -61.47
N ILE A 14 -5.00 17.36 -62.49
CA ILE A 14 -4.90 15.90 -62.36
C ILE A 14 -3.48 15.46 -61.99
N ARG A 15 -2.44 16.08 -62.57
CA ARG A 15 -1.04 15.79 -62.22
C ARG A 15 -0.72 16.18 -60.78
N ARG A 16 -1.20 17.34 -60.33
CA ARG A 16 -1.02 17.80 -58.95
C ARG A 16 -1.71 16.87 -57.95
N LEU A 17 -2.96 16.47 -58.22
CA LEU A 17 -3.72 15.56 -57.36
C LEU A 17 -3.09 14.18 -57.30
N LYS A 18 -2.56 13.66 -58.42
CA LYS A 18 -1.82 12.38 -58.44
C LYS A 18 -0.54 12.44 -57.60
N ALA A 19 0.23 13.52 -57.70
CA ALA A 19 1.44 13.71 -56.90
C ALA A 19 1.11 13.80 -55.39
N GLU A 20 0.03 14.51 -55.02
CA GLU A 20 -0.42 14.58 -53.62
C GLU A 20 -0.91 13.23 -53.09
N LEU A 21 -1.56 12.42 -53.94
CA LEU A 21 -2.03 11.08 -53.58
C LEU A 21 -0.86 10.11 -53.38
N GLU A 22 0.14 10.15 -54.27
CA GLU A 22 1.36 9.34 -54.15
C GLU A 22 2.16 9.72 -52.89
N GLU A 23 2.27 11.01 -52.58
CA GLU A 23 2.90 11.49 -51.35
C GLU A 23 2.14 11.01 -50.10
N ARG A 24 0.81 11.05 -50.11
CA ARG A 24 -0.03 10.51 -49.02
C ARG A 24 0.13 8.99 -48.87
N GLU A 25 0.16 8.24 -49.97
CA GLU A 25 0.36 6.78 -49.92
C GLU A 25 1.74 6.42 -49.36
N GLN A 26 2.79 7.14 -49.74
CA GLN A 26 4.13 6.93 -49.18
C GLN A 26 4.19 7.27 -47.69
N ARG A 27 3.52 8.35 -47.25
CA ARG A 27 3.40 8.68 -45.82
C ARG A 27 2.63 7.61 -45.05
N MET A 28 1.52 7.11 -45.58
CA MET A 28 0.74 6.04 -44.94
C MET A 28 1.54 4.74 -44.81
N LYS A 29 2.31 4.36 -45.85
CA LYS A 29 3.18 3.18 -45.79
C LYS A 29 4.26 3.32 -44.71
N THR A 30 4.88 4.50 -44.61
CA THR A 30 5.91 4.78 -43.60
C THR A 30 5.31 4.75 -42.18
N MET A 31 4.14 5.34 -41.99
CA MET A 31 3.43 5.28 -40.70
C MET A 31 3.02 3.85 -40.33
N ALA A 32 2.61 3.03 -41.30
CA ALA A 32 2.26 1.63 -41.06
C ALA A 32 3.47 0.80 -40.63
N THR A 33 4.63 0.99 -41.28
CA THR A 33 5.87 0.31 -40.87
C THR A 33 6.33 0.73 -39.48
N ASP A 34 6.26 2.02 -39.16
CA ASP A 34 6.62 2.54 -37.84
C ASP A 34 5.70 1.98 -36.74
N PHE A 35 4.39 1.87 -37.04
CA PHE A 35 3.42 1.32 -36.11
C PHE A 35 3.63 -0.19 -35.87
N GLU A 36 3.97 -0.96 -36.92
CA GLU A 36 4.32 -2.38 -36.76
C GLU A 36 5.57 -2.58 -35.92
N GLU A 37 6.59 -1.74 -36.09
CA GLU A 37 7.81 -1.78 -35.28
C GLU A 37 7.52 -1.43 -33.81
N GLN A 38 6.72 -0.40 -33.56
CA GLN A 38 6.25 -0.05 -32.21
C GLN A 38 5.44 -1.20 -31.58
N LEU A 39 4.57 -1.86 -32.36
CA LEU A 39 3.78 -2.99 -31.88
C LEU A 39 4.66 -4.20 -31.56
N ARG A 40 5.69 -4.46 -32.37
CA ARG A 40 6.67 -5.53 -32.13
C ARG A 40 7.51 -5.26 -30.88
N ALA A 41 7.97 -4.02 -30.70
CA ALA A 41 8.68 -3.61 -29.50
C ALA A 41 7.81 -3.72 -28.23
N ALA A 42 6.55 -3.29 -28.31
CA ALA A 42 5.58 -3.42 -27.21
C ALA A 42 5.30 -4.88 -26.85
N ARG A 43 5.11 -5.75 -27.85
CA ARG A 43 4.90 -7.20 -27.62
C ARG A 43 6.12 -7.86 -26.97
N LYS A 44 7.33 -7.55 -27.45
CA LYS A 44 8.57 -8.09 -26.87
C LYS A 44 8.77 -7.63 -25.43
N ALA A 45 8.52 -6.35 -25.14
CA ALA A 45 8.57 -5.83 -23.77
C ALA A 45 7.51 -6.49 -22.87
N ALA A 46 6.30 -6.75 -23.38
CA ALA A 46 5.26 -7.45 -22.66
C ALA A 46 5.63 -8.92 -22.38
N GLU A 47 6.26 -9.60 -23.34
CA GLU A 47 6.69 -11.00 -23.18
C GLU A 47 7.89 -11.13 -22.23
N GLU A 48 8.86 -10.22 -22.31
CA GLU A 48 9.97 -10.13 -21.34
C GLU A 48 9.46 -9.83 -19.94
N ARG A 49 8.46 -8.95 -19.81
CA ARG A 49 7.75 -8.71 -18.55
C ARG A 49 7.07 -9.99 -18.05
N ALA A 50 6.34 -10.70 -18.90
CA ALA A 50 5.67 -11.97 -18.53
C ALA A 50 6.68 -13.03 -18.06
N LYS A 51 7.78 -13.23 -18.79
CA LYS A 51 8.85 -14.16 -18.42
C LYS A 51 9.56 -13.77 -17.12
N ARG A 52 9.74 -12.46 -16.87
CA ARG A 52 10.31 -11.95 -15.61
C ARG A 52 9.36 -12.19 -14.43
N LEU A 53 8.05 -12.03 -14.63
CA LEU A 53 7.03 -12.31 -13.63
C LEU A 53 6.98 -13.82 -13.29
N GLU A 54 6.98 -14.68 -14.31
CA GLU A 54 6.98 -16.14 -14.13
C GLU A 54 8.20 -16.63 -13.35
N LYS A 55 9.40 -16.12 -13.66
CA LYS A 55 10.64 -16.42 -12.91
C LYS A 55 10.59 -16.00 -11.43
N GLN A 56 9.75 -15.02 -11.09
CA GLN A 56 9.52 -14.59 -9.71
C GLN A 56 8.40 -15.38 -9.01
N GLY A 57 7.84 -16.41 -9.68
CA GLY A 57 6.72 -17.20 -9.18
C GLY A 57 5.40 -16.45 -9.20
N LEU A 58 5.29 -15.41 -10.03
CA LEU A 58 4.12 -14.55 -10.16
C LEU A 58 3.23 -15.06 -11.29
N VAL A 59 1.95 -15.21 -11.00
CA VAL A 59 0.96 -15.74 -11.95
C VAL A 59 -0.13 -14.69 -12.12
N SER A 60 -0.50 -14.37 -13.36
CA SER A 60 -1.68 -13.52 -13.64
C SER A 60 -2.90 -14.13 -12.95
N THR A 61 -3.84 -13.32 -12.46
CA THR A 61 -5.05 -13.83 -11.77
C THR A 61 -5.83 -14.83 -12.62
N GLU A 62 -5.76 -14.70 -13.94
CA GLU A 62 -6.35 -15.61 -14.93
C GLU A 62 -5.61 -16.95 -15.07
N SER A 63 -4.34 -17.01 -14.69
CA SER A 63 -3.47 -18.19 -14.85
C SER A 63 -3.24 -18.95 -13.53
N ILE A 64 -3.84 -18.52 -12.42
CA ILE A 64 -3.76 -19.22 -11.13
C ILE A 64 -4.42 -20.59 -11.27
N ALA A 65 -3.68 -21.66 -10.96
CA ALA A 65 -4.27 -22.99 -10.97
C ALA A 65 -5.43 -23.06 -9.97
N LYS A 66 -6.62 -23.38 -10.47
CA LYS A 66 -7.90 -23.38 -9.73
C LYS A 66 -7.93 -24.31 -8.51
N ASP A 67 -6.91 -25.13 -8.32
CA ASP A 67 -6.88 -26.16 -7.27
C ASP A 67 -5.86 -25.93 -6.16
N LYS A 68 -5.00 -24.90 -6.27
CA LYS A 68 -3.94 -24.62 -5.29
C LYS A 68 -4.22 -23.36 -4.47
N PRO A 69 -3.81 -23.32 -3.19
CA PRO A 69 -3.88 -22.11 -2.40
C PRO A 69 -2.98 -21.01 -2.96
N TYR A 70 -3.41 -19.76 -2.83
CA TYR A 70 -2.64 -18.60 -3.23
C TYR A 70 -2.85 -17.44 -2.26
N VAL A 71 -1.89 -16.52 -2.24
CA VAL A 71 -1.96 -15.27 -1.49
C VAL A 71 -2.18 -14.14 -2.48
N LEU A 72 -3.17 -13.31 -2.25
CA LEU A 72 -3.46 -12.13 -3.06
C LEU A 72 -2.87 -10.90 -2.35
N ASN A 73 -2.12 -10.06 -3.06
CA ASN A 73 -1.81 -8.73 -2.56
C ASN A 73 -3.06 -7.86 -2.68
N VAL A 74 -3.48 -7.27 -1.56
CA VAL A 74 -4.63 -6.38 -1.53
C VAL A 74 -4.27 -4.96 -1.06
N SER A 75 -2.98 -4.65 -0.90
CA SER A 75 -2.54 -3.29 -0.61
C SER A 75 -2.59 -2.38 -1.85
N SER A 76 -2.82 -1.08 -1.61
CA SER A 76 -2.77 -0.03 -2.64
C SER A 76 -1.35 0.47 -2.94
N ASP A 77 -0.31 -0.24 -2.48
CA ASP A 77 1.09 0.21 -2.53
C ASP A 77 1.59 0.27 -4.00
N PRO A 78 2.06 1.45 -4.49
CA PRO A 78 2.61 1.62 -5.83
C PRO A 78 3.82 0.72 -6.16
N ILE A 79 4.57 0.25 -5.16
CA ILE A 79 5.70 -0.70 -5.35
C ILE A 79 5.19 -2.10 -5.71
N LEU A 80 3.97 -2.44 -5.30
CA LEU A 80 3.32 -3.71 -5.60
C LEU A 80 2.32 -3.63 -6.75
N ASN A 81 2.20 -2.50 -7.46
CA ASN A 81 1.38 -2.30 -8.67
C ASN A 81 1.71 -3.26 -9.85
N GLY A 82 2.58 -4.26 -9.66
CA GLY A 82 2.86 -5.32 -10.62
C GLY A 82 2.64 -6.75 -10.11
N THR A 83 2.32 -6.97 -8.84
CA THR A 83 2.22 -8.32 -8.27
C THR A 83 0.90 -8.52 -7.52
N LEU A 84 -0.03 -9.24 -8.15
CA LEU A 84 -1.38 -9.43 -7.64
C LEU A 84 -1.54 -10.72 -6.82
N ALA A 85 -0.84 -11.81 -7.17
CA ALA A 85 -1.00 -13.09 -6.47
C ALA A 85 0.27 -13.96 -6.48
N TRP A 86 0.49 -14.68 -5.38
CA TRP A 86 1.52 -15.72 -5.25
C TRP A 86 0.87 -17.07 -5.04
N GLN A 87 1.17 -18.03 -5.92
CA GLN A 87 0.75 -19.41 -5.72
C GLN A 87 1.60 -20.08 -4.66
N LEU A 88 0.93 -20.72 -3.70
CA LEU A 88 1.59 -21.43 -2.62
C LEU A 88 1.79 -22.89 -3.02
N ASP A 89 3.01 -23.21 -3.44
CA ASP A 89 3.41 -24.57 -3.74
C ASP A 89 3.90 -25.30 -2.48
N ARG A 90 3.70 -26.62 -2.50
CA ARG A 90 4.32 -27.52 -1.53
C ARG A 90 5.83 -27.51 -1.76
N SER A 91 6.54 -26.77 -0.93
CA SER A 91 8.00 -26.70 -0.93
C SER A 91 8.50 -27.19 0.42
N ALA A 92 9.48 -28.09 0.41
CA ALA A 92 10.03 -28.70 1.62
C ALA A 92 10.59 -27.68 2.62
N GLY A 93 11.02 -26.50 2.12
CA GLY A 93 11.53 -25.40 2.94
C GLY A 93 10.48 -24.37 3.38
N GLY A 94 9.22 -24.48 2.91
CA GLY A 94 8.22 -23.42 3.04
C GLY A 94 8.53 -22.18 2.19
N ILE A 95 7.55 -21.28 2.11
CA ILE A 95 7.62 -20.03 1.36
C ILE A 95 7.99 -18.91 2.33
N LEU A 96 9.18 -18.33 2.13
CA LEU A 96 9.66 -17.21 2.93
C LEU A 96 9.08 -15.90 2.41
N LEU A 97 8.62 -15.08 3.36
CA LEU A 97 8.12 -13.73 3.18
C LEU A 97 9.03 -12.78 3.93
N GLY A 98 9.62 -11.79 3.24
CA GLY A 98 10.58 -10.85 3.80
C GLY A 98 11.07 -9.83 2.79
N SER A 99 12.13 -9.09 3.09
CA SER A 99 12.65 -8.00 2.26
C SER A 99 13.77 -8.41 1.30
N ASP A 100 14.32 -9.62 1.40
CA ASP A 100 15.49 -10.04 0.62
C ASP A 100 15.08 -10.68 -0.72
N LYS A 101 15.44 -10.01 -1.82
CA LYS A 101 15.16 -10.46 -3.20
C LYS A 101 15.83 -11.78 -3.60
N LYS A 102 16.89 -12.21 -2.91
CA LYS A 102 17.61 -13.44 -3.23
C LYS A 102 17.07 -14.65 -2.47
N ARG A 103 16.62 -14.43 -1.24
CA ARG A 103 16.17 -15.49 -0.33
C ARG A 103 14.65 -15.65 -0.31
N ASP A 104 13.93 -14.54 -0.28
CA ASP A 104 12.49 -14.54 0.00
C ASP A 104 11.69 -14.69 -1.29
N LYS A 105 10.75 -15.64 -1.33
CA LYS A 105 9.87 -15.86 -2.50
C LYS A 105 8.82 -14.75 -2.60
N ILE A 106 8.30 -14.31 -1.44
CA ILE A 106 7.40 -13.17 -1.34
C ILE A 106 8.20 -11.99 -0.81
N VAL A 107 8.68 -11.15 -1.72
CA VAL A 107 9.46 -9.97 -1.37
C VAL A 107 8.51 -8.81 -1.07
N VAL A 108 8.58 -8.32 0.17
CA VAL A 108 7.80 -7.20 0.68
C VAL A 108 8.74 -6.15 1.24
N VAL A 109 8.51 -4.89 0.89
CA VAL A 109 9.30 -3.75 1.37
C VAL A 109 8.33 -2.69 1.83
N GLY A 110 8.50 -2.19 3.05
CA GLY A 110 7.60 -1.19 3.62
C GLY A 110 7.81 -1.00 5.11
N LEU A 111 7.11 -0.01 5.67
CA LEU A 111 7.19 0.34 7.08
C LEU A 111 6.88 -0.85 7.99
N GLY A 112 7.80 -1.14 8.91
CA GLY A 112 7.67 -2.24 9.86
C GLY A 112 8.06 -3.61 9.31
N ILE A 113 8.75 -3.67 8.17
CA ILE A 113 9.38 -4.87 7.62
C ILE A 113 10.90 -4.72 7.80
N PRO A 114 11.59 -5.67 8.47
CA PRO A 114 13.03 -5.60 8.69
C PRO A 114 13.81 -5.81 7.39
N ASP A 115 14.97 -5.18 7.29
CA ASP A 115 15.92 -5.41 6.19
C ASP A 115 16.72 -6.70 6.45
N GLY A 116 16.79 -7.58 5.47
CA GLY A 116 17.75 -8.69 5.45
C GLY A 116 17.35 -9.96 6.21
N GLU A 117 16.26 -9.97 6.99
CA GLU A 117 15.74 -11.18 7.67
C GLU A 117 14.34 -11.57 7.16
N PRO A 118 14.02 -12.88 7.09
CA PRO A 118 12.71 -13.32 6.64
C PRO A 118 11.71 -12.99 7.75
N LEU A 119 10.67 -12.25 7.41
CA LEU A 119 9.61 -11.88 8.33
C LEU A 119 8.84 -13.13 8.76
N ARG A 120 8.34 -13.91 7.79
CA ARG A 120 7.47 -15.07 8.02
C ARG A 120 7.79 -16.24 7.11
N LYS A 121 7.32 -17.42 7.53
CA LYS A 121 7.35 -18.64 6.73
C LYS A 121 5.94 -19.20 6.59
N LEU A 122 5.50 -19.37 5.34
CA LEU A 122 4.25 -20.04 5.00
C LEU A 122 4.55 -21.50 4.66
N MET A 123 3.92 -22.43 5.34
CA MET A 123 4.06 -23.87 5.07
C MET A 123 2.74 -24.43 4.59
N VAL A 124 2.73 -25.02 3.39
CA VAL A 124 1.58 -25.75 2.87
C VAL A 124 1.74 -27.21 3.27
N SER A 125 0.75 -27.75 3.99
CA SER A 125 0.76 -29.15 4.44
C SER A 125 0.63 -30.14 3.27
N ASP A 126 1.17 -31.34 3.49
CA ASP A 126 1.09 -32.47 2.56
C ASP A 126 -0.27 -33.17 2.56
N ALA A 127 -1.15 -32.85 3.51
CA ALA A 127 -2.49 -33.42 3.61
C ALA A 127 -3.36 -33.12 2.38
N ALA A 128 -4.36 -33.98 2.13
CA ALA A 128 -5.31 -33.84 1.02
C ALA A 128 -6.02 -32.46 0.99
N ASP A 129 -6.22 -31.86 2.16
CA ASP A 129 -6.90 -30.58 2.34
C ASP A 129 -6.01 -29.34 2.11
N GLN A 130 -4.71 -29.53 1.81
CA GLN A 130 -3.72 -28.46 1.52
C GLN A 130 -3.83 -27.24 2.46
N HIS A 131 -3.88 -27.44 3.77
CA HIS A 131 -3.93 -26.29 4.69
C HIS A 131 -2.57 -25.61 4.79
N THR A 132 -2.56 -24.28 4.84
CA THR A 132 -1.36 -23.45 5.03
C THR A 132 -1.25 -23.02 6.48
N THR A 133 -0.05 -23.09 7.05
CA THR A 133 0.26 -22.50 8.36
C THR A 133 1.25 -21.35 8.20
N VAL A 134 1.10 -20.31 9.02
CA VAL A 134 2.10 -19.23 9.14
C VAL A 134 2.91 -19.38 10.41
N GLU A 135 4.21 -19.20 10.27
CA GLU A 135 5.17 -19.15 11.37
C GLU A 135 5.91 -17.81 11.38
N VAL A 136 6.15 -17.30 12.59
CA VAL A 136 6.88 -16.07 12.85
C VAL A 136 8.36 -16.35 13.00
N LEU A 137 9.18 -15.80 12.09
CA LEU A 137 10.63 -15.99 12.11
C LEU A 137 11.39 -14.82 12.73
N SER A 138 10.95 -13.58 12.46
CA SER A 138 11.59 -12.37 12.99
C SER A 138 10.84 -11.78 14.20
N ASP A 139 11.61 -11.31 15.19
CA ASP A 139 11.16 -10.43 16.29
C ASP A 139 11.03 -8.98 15.84
N GLU A 140 11.87 -8.60 14.89
CA GLU A 140 11.91 -7.30 14.24
C GLU A 140 10.86 -7.33 13.12
N GLY A 141 9.71 -6.68 13.33
CA GLY A 141 8.65 -6.55 12.33
C GLY A 141 7.28 -6.98 12.83
N VAL A 142 6.26 -6.22 12.44
CA VAL A 142 4.88 -6.42 12.90
C VAL A 142 4.15 -7.26 11.87
N VAL A 143 3.58 -8.40 12.29
CA VAL A 143 2.65 -9.15 11.44
C VAL A 143 1.42 -9.50 12.24
N THR A 144 0.26 -9.22 11.66
CA THR A 144 -1.01 -9.55 12.27
C THR A 144 -1.86 -10.42 11.35
N LEU A 145 -2.58 -11.35 11.95
CA LEU A 145 -3.54 -12.22 11.30
C LEU A 145 -4.95 -11.78 11.72
N ASN A 146 -5.72 -11.24 10.77
CA ASN A 146 -7.03 -10.65 11.03
C ASN A 146 -7.00 -9.65 12.21
N GLY A 147 -5.90 -8.91 12.31
CA GLY A 147 -5.64 -7.89 13.32
C GLY A 147 -5.05 -8.40 14.63
N ARG A 148 -4.84 -9.71 14.80
CA ARG A 148 -4.14 -10.29 15.95
C ARG A 148 -2.65 -10.46 15.68
N LYS A 149 -1.80 -9.92 16.54
CA LYS A 149 -0.34 -9.96 16.42
C LYS A 149 0.16 -11.38 16.61
N LEU A 150 0.97 -11.80 15.65
CA LEU A 150 1.66 -13.08 15.73
C LEU A 150 3.05 -12.86 16.35
N HIS A 151 3.36 -13.63 17.38
CA HIS A 151 4.63 -13.58 18.11
C HIS A 151 5.58 -14.70 17.69
N LYS A 152 6.90 -14.43 17.75
CA LYS A 152 7.95 -15.44 17.54
C LYS A 152 7.90 -16.48 18.65
N GLY A 153 8.19 -17.73 18.29
CA GLY A 153 8.12 -18.88 19.20
C GLY A 153 6.69 -19.35 19.52
N GLY A 154 5.67 -18.71 18.95
CA GLY A 154 4.29 -19.18 19.00
C GLY A 154 4.08 -20.44 18.14
N LYS A 155 3.05 -21.22 18.45
CA LYS A 155 2.66 -22.38 17.61
C LYS A 155 2.32 -21.90 16.19
N PRO A 156 2.77 -22.61 15.13
CA PRO A 156 2.36 -22.32 13.76
C PRO A 156 0.84 -22.21 13.66
N THR A 157 0.36 -21.09 13.13
CA THR A 157 -1.07 -20.78 13.10
C THR A 157 -1.67 -21.21 11.77
N LYS A 158 -2.69 -22.07 11.80
CA LYS A 158 -3.39 -22.55 10.60
C LYS A 158 -4.24 -21.43 10.00
N LEU A 159 -3.97 -21.11 8.73
CA LEU A 159 -4.66 -20.11 7.95
C LEU A 159 -5.92 -20.68 7.31
N ARG A 160 -6.98 -19.88 7.28
CA ARG A 160 -8.28 -20.16 6.68
C ARG A 160 -8.48 -19.35 5.41
N HIS A 161 -9.53 -19.69 4.66
CA HIS A 161 -9.92 -18.90 3.50
C HIS A 161 -10.32 -17.50 3.92
N LEU A 162 -9.82 -16.49 3.19
CA LEU A 162 -10.00 -15.06 3.39
C LEU A 162 -9.32 -14.48 4.63
N ASP A 163 -8.44 -15.25 5.28
CA ASP A 163 -7.57 -14.71 6.32
C ASP A 163 -6.67 -13.61 5.74
N ASN A 164 -6.56 -12.51 6.48
CA ASN A 164 -5.76 -11.36 6.10
C ASN A 164 -4.49 -11.33 6.96
N LEU A 165 -3.35 -11.46 6.31
CA LEU A 165 -2.04 -11.20 6.88
C LEU A 165 -1.64 -9.77 6.58
N VAL A 166 -1.53 -8.95 7.61
CA VAL A 166 -0.92 -7.62 7.51
C VAL A 166 0.54 -7.75 7.90
N CYS A 167 1.44 -7.41 6.98
CA CYS A 167 2.88 -7.39 7.18
C CYS A 167 3.35 -5.93 7.23
N GLY A 168 4.02 -5.56 8.31
CA GLY A 168 4.34 -4.17 8.61
C GLY A 168 3.07 -3.34 8.83
N LYS A 169 3.02 -2.15 8.23
CA LYS A 169 1.82 -1.27 8.25
C LYS A 169 1.13 -1.08 6.90
N ALA A 170 1.79 -1.41 5.80
CA ALA A 170 1.32 -1.06 4.46
C ALA A 170 0.92 -2.26 3.60
N ILE A 171 1.34 -3.48 3.96
CA ILE A 171 1.18 -4.65 3.09
C ILE A 171 0.15 -5.60 3.68
N MET A 172 -0.97 -5.74 2.98
CA MET A 172 -2.03 -6.66 3.33
C MET A 172 -2.10 -7.76 2.28
N LEU A 173 -2.01 -8.99 2.76
CA LEU A 173 -2.00 -10.21 1.98
C LEU A 173 -3.21 -11.06 2.36
N ARG A 174 -4.01 -11.48 1.39
CA ARG A 174 -5.22 -12.28 1.63
C ARG A 174 -5.03 -13.72 1.18
N MET A 175 -5.39 -14.66 2.05
CA MET A 175 -5.35 -16.09 1.75
C MET A 175 -6.56 -16.55 0.95
N HIS A 176 -6.32 -17.24 -0.17
CA HIS A 176 -7.35 -17.85 -0.97
C HIS A 176 -7.17 -19.37 -1.06
N TYR A 177 -8.26 -20.11 -0.77
CA TYR A 177 -8.36 -21.55 -0.97
C TYR A 177 -9.50 -21.82 -1.95
N PRO A 178 -9.20 -22.03 -3.25
CA PRO A 178 -10.23 -22.18 -4.28
C PRO A 178 -11.29 -23.26 -4.01
N LYS A 179 -10.92 -24.34 -3.31
CA LYS A 179 -11.81 -25.47 -3.00
C LYS A 179 -12.78 -25.22 -1.84
N MET A 180 -12.53 -24.17 -1.05
CA MET A 180 -13.37 -23.79 0.09
C MET A 180 -14.32 -22.69 -0.38
N GLY A 181 -15.46 -23.06 -0.97
CA GLY A 181 -16.53 -22.12 -1.32
C GLY A 181 -17.04 -21.42 -0.07
N GLY A 182 -16.63 -20.17 0.16
CA GLY A 182 -16.93 -19.42 1.37
C GLY A 182 -17.35 -17.99 1.05
N SER A 183 -18.24 -17.46 1.91
CA SER A 183 -18.88 -16.14 1.83
C SER A 183 -17.93 -15.04 1.35
N ARG A 184 -18.43 -14.25 0.40
CA ARG A 184 -17.78 -13.12 -0.25
C ARG A 184 -17.71 -11.95 0.73
N GLN A 185 -16.92 -12.07 1.80
CA GLN A 185 -16.61 -10.92 2.66
C GLN A 185 -15.96 -9.86 1.78
N THR A 186 -16.53 -8.65 1.78
CA THR A 186 -16.00 -7.57 0.95
C THR A 186 -14.63 -7.16 1.47
N PHE A 187 -13.79 -6.65 0.57
CA PHE A 187 -12.44 -6.22 0.92
C PHE A 187 -12.45 -5.15 2.03
N GLU A 188 -13.42 -4.25 1.98
CA GLU A 188 -13.62 -3.13 2.90
C GLU A 188 -14.05 -3.59 4.31
N GLU A 189 -14.95 -4.57 4.41
CA GLU A 189 -15.33 -5.17 5.69
C GLU A 189 -14.15 -5.89 6.37
N ALA A 190 -13.34 -6.59 5.58
CA ALA A 190 -12.16 -7.29 6.08
C ALA A 190 -11.06 -6.32 6.53
N LEU A 191 -10.85 -5.22 5.79
CA LEU A 191 -9.97 -4.12 6.17
C LEU A 191 -10.42 -3.48 7.49
N SER A 192 -11.67 -3.05 7.58
CA SER A 192 -12.22 -2.38 8.77
C SER A 192 -12.11 -3.25 10.02
N LYS A 193 -12.40 -4.55 9.90
CA LYS A 193 -12.25 -5.51 11.01
C LYS A 193 -10.79 -5.72 11.42
N THR A 194 -9.88 -5.77 10.45
CA THR A 194 -8.45 -5.97 10.68
C THR A 194 -7.81 -4.75 11.34
N PHE A 195 -8.12 -3.54 10.84
CA PHE A 195 -7.67 -2.28 11.44
C PHE A 195 -8.30 -2.06 12.81
N GLY A 196 -9.60 -2.33 12.99
CA GLY A 196 -10.26 -2.24 14.29
C GLY A 196 -9.60 -3.16 15.34
N ALA A 197 -9.18 -4.37 14.96
CA ALA A 197 -8.48 -5.28 15.85
C ALA A 197 -7.01 -4.88 16.12
N LEU A 198 -6.31 -4.31 15.14
CA LEU A 198 -4.95 -3.75 15.32
C LEU A 198 -4.90 -2.67 16.39
N VAL A 199 -5.94 -1.83 16.45
CA VAL A 199 -6.00 -0.74 17.43
C VAL A 199 -6.39 -1.24 18.84
N GLN A 200 -7.00 -2.42 18.95
CA GLN A 200 -7.26 -3.03 20.27
C GLN A 200 -6.02 -3.69 20.88
N GLU A 201 -5.09 -4.21 20.06
CA GLU A 201 -3.86 -4.83 20.55
C GLU A 201 -2.71 -3.84 20.78
N ASN A 202 -2.60 -2.80 19.95
CA ASN A 202 -1.71 -1.69 20.24
C ASN A 202 -2.33 -0.85 21.36
N HIS A 203 -1.71 -0.84 22.55
CA HIS A 203 -2.17 0.01 23.64
C HIS A 203 -2.27 1.45 23.12
N LEU A 204 -3.49 2.02 23.15
CA LEU A 204 -3.71 3.41 22.76
C LEU A 204 -2.71 4.29 23.53
N PRO A 205 -2.06 5.27 22.86
CA PRO A 205 -1.17 6.19 23.56
C PRO A 205 -1.89 6.83 24.74
N SER A 206 -1.16 7.02 25.85
CA SER A 206 -1.75 7.55 27.09
C SER A 206 -2.49 8.88 26.88
N GLU A 207 -2.00 9.73 25.96
CA GLU A 207 -2.67 10.98 25.59
C GLU A 207 -4.03 10.75 24.92
N LEU A 208 -4.09 9.87 23.90
CA LEU A 208 -5.35 9.56 23.21
C LEU A 208 -6.36 8.90 24.15
N ALA A 209 -5.90 7.98 25.01
CA ALA A 209 -6.74 7.38 26.05
C ALA A 209 -7.31 8.45 27.01
N HIS A 210 -6.51 9.44 27.40
CA HIS A 210 -6.95 10.56 28.23
C HIS A 210 -8.02 11.42 27.54
N TYR A 211 -7.82 11.78 26.27
CA TYR A 211 -8.80 12.54 25.50
C TYR A 211 -10.13 11.78 25.33
N LEU A 212 -10.08 10.47 25.03
CA LEU A 212 -11.28 9.63 24.93
C LEU A 212 -12.00 9.53 26.28
N GLN A 213 -11.28 9.43 27.40
CA GLN A 213 -11.88 9.46 28.73
C GLN A 213 -12.58 10.80 29.00
N LYS A 214 -11.97 11.93 28.65
CA LYS A 214 -12.57 13.26 28.78
C LYS A 214 -13.82 13.40 27.90
N ALA A 215 -13.76 12.95 26.65
CA ALA A 215 -14.90 12.92 25.73
C ALA A 215 -16.04 12.06 26.28
N ARG A 216 -15.72 10.88 26.81
CA ARG A 216 -16.67 9.96 27.43
C ARG A 216 -17.36 10.58 28.65
N HIS A 217 -16.64 11.35 29.45
CA HIS A 217 -17.24 12.04 30.60
C HIS A 217 -18.20 13.15 30.17
N LYS A 218 -17.84 13.92 29.12
CA LYS A 218 -18.65 15.05 28.64
C LYS A 218 -19.92 14.61 27.91
N TRP A 219 -19.79 13.71 26.93
CA TRP A 219 -20.92 13.33 26.06
C TRP A 219 -21.62 12.06 26.52
N GLY A 220 -20.98 11.23 27.34
CA GLY A 220 -21.49 9.93 27.78
C GLY A 220 -21.15 8.78 26.83
N LYS A 221 -20.86 7.60 27.39
CA LYS A 221 -20.40 6.41 26.62
C LYS A 221 -21.39 5.96 25.52
N SER A 222 -22.68 6.13 25.76
CA SER A 222 -23.72 5.65 24.86
C SER A 222 -24.17 6.69 23.83
N SER A 223 -23.61 7.91 23.89
CA SER A 223 -23.98 8.98 22.96
C SER A 223 -23.50 8.67 21.55
N LYS A 224 -24.20 9.23 20.55
CA LYS A 224 -23.83 9.05 19.15
C LYS A 224 -22.53 9.79 18.85
N GLU A 225 -22.39 10.98 19.42
CA GLU A 225 -21.26 11.90 19.31
C GLU A 225 -19.98 11.23 19.81
N TYR A 226 -20.01 10.61 21.00
CA TYR A 226 -18.85 9.90 21.54
C TYR A 226 -18.44 8.74 20.63
N LYS A 227 -19.40 7.94 20.14
CA LYS A 227 -19.10 6.79 19.25
C LYS A 227 -18.48 7.24 17.94
N LEU A 228 -19.00 8.31 17.33
CA LEU A 228 -18.45 8.88 16.10
C LEU A 228 -17.01 9.38 16.31
N ILE A 229 -16.74 10.04 17.45
CA ILE A 229 -15.40 10.52 17.79
C ILE A 229 -14.44 9.37 18.08
N GLU A 230 -14.89 8.38 18.86
CA GLU A 230 -14.10 7.19 19.17
C GLU A 230 -13.74 6.45 17.88
N GLU A 231 -14.72 6.15 17.03
CA GLU A 231 -14.51 5.51 15.74
C GLU A 231 -13.56 6.32 14.85
N PHE A 232 -13.80 7.63 14.71
CA PHE A 232 -12.96 8.48 13.87
C PHE A 232 -11.52 8.58 14.39
N ALA A 233 -11.34 8.85 15.69
CA ALA A 233 -10.02 9.01 16.28
C ALA A 233 -9.22 7.70 16.28
N VAL A 234 -9.86 6.60 16.66
CA VAL A 234 -9.22 5.28 16.88
C VAL A 234 -9.05 4.52 15.57
N VAL A 235 -10.07 4.49 14.72
CA VAL A 235 -10.08 3.66 13.50
C VAL A 235 -9.55 4.42 12.28
N LYS A 236 -9.82 5.73 12.16
CA LYS A 236 -9.39 6.50 10.98
C LYS A 236 -8.09 7.26 11.21
N LEU A 237 -8.02 8.12 12.23
CA LEU A 237 -6.90 9.04 12.36
C LEU A 237 -5.67 8.41 13.03
N PHE A 238 -5.85 7.64 14.10
CA PHE A 238 -4.74 7.06 14.85
C PHE A 238 -3.81 6.17 14.00
N PRO A 239 -4.31 5.31 13.08
CA PRO A 239 -3.42 4.55 12.19
C PRO A 239 -2.51 5.42 11.32
N LEU A 240 -3.01 6.56 10.81
CA LEU A 240 -2.23 7.51 10.02
C LEU A 240 -1.17 8.20 10.88
N VAL A 241 -1.53 8.60 12.10
CA VAL A 241 -0.61 9.19 13.09
C VAL A 241 0.50 8.21 13.47
N ASP A 242 0.13 6.96 13.76
CA ASP A 242 1.06 5.89 14.12
C ASP A 242 2.00 5.57 12.94
N GLU A 243 1.51 5.57 11.70
CA GLU A 243 2.34 5.45 10.50
C GLU A 243 3.33 6.62 10.34
N ALA A 244 2.84 7.87 10.45
CA ALA A 244 3.67 9.07 10.35
C ALA A 244 4.81 9.07 11.40
N ASN A 245 4.52 8.60 12.60
CA ASN A 245 5.51 8.44 13.67
C ASN A 245 6.59 7.41 13.34
N LEU A 246 6.22 6.27 12.73
CA LEU A 246 7.21 5.29 12.30
C LEU A 246 8.10 5.81 11.19
N ILE A 247 7.52 6.47 10.17
CA ILE A 247 8.29 7.13 9.11
C ILE A 247 9.27 8.13 9.73
N SER A 248 8.78 8.96 10.64
CA SER A 248 9.58 10.00 11.28
C SER A 248 10.72 9.42 12.12
N LYS A 249 10.46 8.33 12.84
CA LYS A 249 11.46 7.63 13.65
C LYS A 249 12.57 7.02 12.80
N ASP A 250 12.20 6.44 11.67
CA ASP A 250 13.12 5.74 10.77
C ASP A 250 13.96 6.73 9.93
N MET A 251 13.30 7.75 9.36
CA MET A 251 13.97 8.73 8.49
C MET A 251 14.74 9.83 9.25
N PHE A 252 14.28 10.19 10.45
CA PHE A 252 14.84 11.30 11.22
C PHE A 252 15.23 10.87 12.64
N PRO A 253 16.17 9.91 12.80
CA PRO A 253 16.52 9.36 14.11
C PRO A 253 17.06 10.42 15.09
N CYS A 254 17.72 11.47 14.58
CA CYS A 254 18.33 12.55 15.36
C CYS A 254 17.45 13.81 15.50
N ARG A 255 16.34 13.90 14.78
CA ARG A 255 15.40 15.05 14.80
C ARG A 255 13.98 14.54 14.69
N ARG A 256 13.51 13.92 15.76
CA ARG A 256 12.22 13.22 15.75
C ARG A 256 11.06 14.20 15.66
N PHE A 257 10.18 13.91 14.73
CA PHE A 257 8.83 14.45 14.71
C PHE A 257 7.90 13.44 15.39
N GLU A 258 6.97 13.96 16.16
CA GLU A 258 5.94 13.18 16.83
C GLU A 258 4.57 13.74 16.47
N PHE A 259 3.68 12.84 16.07
CA PHE A 259 2.30 13.10 15.75
C PHE A 259 1.46 12.49 16.87
N ASN A 260 0.56 13.28 17.46
CA ASN A 260 -0.38 12.81 18.48
C ASN A 260 -1.80 13.16 18.06
N VAL A 261 -2.77 12.31 18.42
CA VAL A 261 -4.19 12.61 18.23
C VAL A 261 -4.66 13.53 19.35
N GLU A 262 -5.27 14.64 18.99
CA GLU A 262 -5.83 15.64 19.89
C GLU A 262 -7.33 15.78 19.64
N ILE A 263 -8.13 15.72 20.72
CA ILE A 263 -9.59 15.83 20.65
C ILE A 263 -10.04 17.08 21.39
N PHE A 264 -10.65 18.03 20.68
CA PHE A 264 -11.22 19.25 21.24
C PHE A 264 -12.61 18.99 21.81
N VAL A 265 -12.66 18.24 22.91
CA VAL A 265 -13.89 17.88 23.63
C VAL A 265 -14.72 19.12 24.00
N ASP A 266 -14.07 20.26 24.22
CA ASP A 266 -14.71 21.49 24.67
C ASP A 266 -15.34 22.34 23.55
N ARG A 267 -15.13 21.99 22.27
CA ARG A 267 -15.75 22.69 21.14
C ARG A 267 -17.27 22.55 21.21
N VAL A 268 -17.99 23.65 20.97
CA VAL A 268 -19.46 23.69 20.95
C VAL A 268 -19.89 23.60 19.50
N CYS A 269 -20.79 22.65 19.19
CA CYS A 269 -21.46 22.60 17.89
C CYS A 269 -22.45 23.76 17.85
N PRO A 270 -22.37 24.68 16.87
CA PRO A 270 -23.38 25.73 16.70
C PRO A 270 -24.78 25.13 16.55
N GLU A 271 -25.80 25.84 17.06
CA GLU A 271 -27.18 25.39 16.92
C GLU A 271 -27.57 25.28 15.43
N GLY A 272 -27.99 24.08 15.01
CA GLY A 272 -28.42 23.80 13.63
C GLY A 272 -27.35 23.17 12.72
N GLU A 273 -26.11 23.00 13.17
CA GLU A 273 -25.07 22.29 12.42
C GLU A 273 -25.04 20.78 12.71
N SER A 274 -24.68 19.99 11.70
CA SER A 274 -24.43 18.55 11.85
C SER A 274 -23.18 18.31 12.69
N PHE A 275 -23.22 17.33 13.60
CA PHE A 275 -22.03 16.90 14.32
C PHE A 275 -21.12 16.08 13.39
N GLU A 276 -20.02 16.69 12.95
CA GLU A 276 -18.99 16.03 12.16
C GLU A 276 -17.73 15.78 12.99
N PRO A 277 -17.22 14.53 13.10
CA PRO A 277 -16.07 14.21 13.95
C PRO A 277 -14.77 14.90 13.49
N GLU A 278 -14.67 15.26 12.20
CA GLU A 278 -13.52 15.98 11.62
C GLU A 278 -13.31 17.38 12.23
N ASP A 279 -14.35 17.97 12.82
CA ASP A 279 -14.28 19.25 13.51
C ASP A 279 -13.69 19.14 14.93
N TYR A 280 -13.61 17.94 15.49
CA TYR A 280 -13.23 17.75 16.89
C TYR A 280 -11.91 17.03 17.04
N VAL A 281 -11.51 16.24 16.05
CA VAL A 281 -10.33 15.36 16.12
C VAL A 281 -9.27 15.82 15.14
N PHE A 282 -8.07 16.10 15.65
CA PHE A 282 -6.96 16.59 14.86
C PHE A 282 -5.67 15.84 15.19
N ALA A 283 -4.68 15.93 14.29
CA ALA A 283 -3.33 15.45 14.53
C ALA A 283 -2.40 16.61 14.88
N ARG A 284 -1.83 16.59 16.07
CA ARG A 284 -0.82 17.56 16.51
C ARG A 284 0.57 17.09 16.10
N LEU A 285 1.26 17.89 15.30
CA LEU A 285 2.66 17.70 14.96
C LEU A 285 3.54 18.45 15.94
N SER A 286 4.42 17.72 16.61
CA SER A 286 5.44 18.24 17.51
C SER A 286 6.84 17.84 17.03
N ARG A 287 7.83 18.66 17.37
CA ARG A 287 9.24 18.36 17.09
C ARG A 287 10.05 18.35 18.36
N GLN A 288 10.92 17.37 18.46
CA GLN A 288 11.86 17.26 19.56
C GLN A 288 12.73 18.52 19.64
N THR A 289 12.80 19.14 20.82
CA THR A 289 13.51 20.41 21.02
C THR A 289 15.02 20.24 21.03
N SER A 290 15.52 19.11 21.54
CA SER A 290 16.94 18.76 21.60
C SER A 290 17.13 17.24 21.42
N PRO A 291 18.24 16.79 20.80
CA PRO A 291 18.48 15.36 20.58
C PRO A 291 18.49 14.60 21.91
N GLY A 292 17.59 13.63 22.06
CA GLY A 292 17.50 12.78 23.26
C GLY A 292 16.66 13.35 24.41
N SER A 293 16.14 14.58 24.32
CA SER A 293 15.19 15.11 25.31
C SER A 293 13.78 14.54 25.09
N ALA A 294 13.03 14.35 26.17
CA ALA A 294 11.60 14.04 26.12
C ALA A 294 10.72 15.25 25.77
N ASP A 295 11.32 16.44 25.62
CA ASP A 295 10.59 17.69 25.39
C ASP A 295 10.31 17.90 23.91
N PHE A 296 9.02 17.87 23.56
CA PHE A 296 8.50 18.16 22.24
C PHE A 296 7.84 19.54 22.21
N LYS A 297 8.18 20.34 21.19
CA LYS A 297 7.51 21.61 20.92
C LYS A 297 6.46 21.40 19.84
N SER A 298 5.21 21.73 20.15
CA SER A 298 4.12 21.76 19.17
C SER A 298 4.45 22.74 18.04
N ILE A 299 4.29 22.28 16.80
CA ILE A 299 4.51 23.07 15.58
C ILE A 299 3.15 23.50 15.02
N CYS A 300 2.27 22.54 14.77
CA CYS A 300 0.96 22.80 14.19
C CYS A 300 -0.01 21.66 14.48
N THR A 301 -1.28 21.95 14.23
CA THR A 301 -2.38 21.00 14.28
C THR A 301 -2.91 20.80 12.86
N LEU A 302 -3.16 19.55 12.48
CA LEU A 302 -3.54 19.13 11.14
C LEU A 302 -4.91 18.48 11.16
N THR A 303 -5.76 18.82 10.20
CA THR A 303 -6.99 18.06 9.93
C THR A 303 -6.66 16.68 9.38
N TYR A 304 -7.65 15.78 9.34
CA TYR A 304 -7.49 14.47 8.73
C TYR A 304 -7.00 14.55 7.28
N SER A 305 -7.65 15.36 6.44
CA SER A 305 -7.27 15.55 5.03
C SER A 305 -5.86 16.13 4.86
N GLN A 306 -5.45 17.04 5.74
CA GLN A 306 -4.09 17.60 5.74
C GLN A 306 -3.04 16.56 6.13
N LEU A 307 -3.32 15.73 7.14
CA LEU A 307 -2.41 14.66 7.54
C LEU A 307 -2.32 13.60 6.44
N GLU A 308 -3.45 13.17 5.89
CA GLU A 308 -3.51 12.18 4.82
C GLU A 308 -2.68 12.60 3.60
N GLY A 309 -2.89 13.84 3.11
CA GLY A 309 -2.10 14.38 2.00
C GLY A 309 -0.61 14.50 2.31
N ARG A 310 -0.24 14.88 3.54
CA ARG A 310 1.17 14.91 3.97
C ARG A 310 1.77 13.51 4.07
N LEU A 311 0.99 12.55 4.57
CA LEU A 311 1.44 11.18 4.75
C LEU A 311 1.74 10.53 3.39
N GLU A 312 0.96 10.84 2.36
CA GLU A 312 1.25 10.38 1.00
C GLU A 312 2.62 10.87 0.51
N VAL A 313 2.91 12.15 0.70
CA VAL A 313 4.24 12.71 0.40
C VAL A 313 5.33 12.07 1.28
N MET A 314 5.05 11.83 2.55
CA MET A 314 5.97 11.15 3.46
C MET A 314 6.27 9.72 2.98
N ARG A 315 5.28 8.97 2.49
CA ARG A 315 5.45 7.62 1.92
C ARG A 315 6.32 7.67 0.67
N GLU A 316 6.05 8.57 -0.27
CA GLU A 316 6.87 8.75 -1.47
C GLU A 316 8.34 9.03 -1.10
N ILE A 317 8.56 9.97 -0.18
CA ILE A 317 9.89 10.32 0.30
C ILE A 317 10.54 9.13 1.01
N TYR A 318 9.80 8.39 1.83
CA TYR A 318 10.27 7.18 2.50
C TYR A 318 10.74 6.13 1.50
N HIS A 319 9.99 5.92 0.43
CA HIS A 319 10.35 4.99 -0.64
C HIS A 319 11.60 5.42 -1.41
N VAL A 320 11.74 6.71 -1.71
CA VAL A 320 12.95 7.24 -2.34
C VAL A 320 14.16 7.08 -1.41
N PHE A 321 14.00 7.40 -0.13
CA PHE A 321 15.05 7.29 0.88
C PHE A 321 15.58 5.85 1.01
N HIS A 322 14.70 4.85 0.97
CA HIS A 322 15.09 3.43 1.05
C HIS A 322 15.71 2.87 -0.24
N LYS A 323 15.68 3.61 -1.35
CA LYS A 323 16.46 3.26 -2.56
C LYS A 323 17.92 3.72 -2.48
N LEU A 324 18.25 4.62 -1.55
CA LEU A 324 19.60 5.15 -1.38
C LEU A 324 20.51 4.17 -0.65
N SER A 325 21.82 4.27 -0.90
CA SER A 325 22.80 3.47 -0.16
C SER A 325 22.81 3.84 1.34
N PRO A 326 23.20 2.92 2.25
CA PRO A 326 23.29 3.21 3.69
C PRO A 326 24.11 4.46 4.01
N HIS A 327 25.19 4.73 3.26
CA HIS A 327 26.03 5.91 3.43
C HIS A 327 25.30 7.21 3.04
N GLU A 328 24.56 7.21 1.94
CA GLU A 328 23.75 8.37 1.53
C GLU A 328 22.61 8.64 2.51
N ARG A 329 21.97 7.58 3.04
CA ARG A 329 20.96 7.70 4.10
C ARG A 329 21.53 8.36 5.35
N ALA A 330 22.68 7.87 5.85
CA ALA A 330 23.35 8.45 7.02
C ALA A 330 23.65 9.95 6.84
N LYS A 331 24.18 10.32 5.67
CA LYS A 331 24.48 11.73 5.32
C LYS A 331 23.23 12.61 5.35
N LEU A 332 22.11 12.15 4.80
CA LEU A 332 20.84 12.89 4.81
C LEU A 332 20.23 13.00 6.22
N CYS A 333 20.42 12.00 7.07
CA CYS A 333 19.99 12.03 8.47
C CYS A 333 20.90 12.89 9.36
N GLY A 334 21.98 13.48 8.82
CA GLY A 334 22.94 14.26 9.59
C GLY A 334 23.84 13.42 10.51
N ILE A 335 23.92 12.12 10.25
CA ILE A 335 24.84 11.19 10.92
C ILE A 335 26.17 11.29 10.18
N LYS A 336 27.22 11.75 10.87
CA LYS A 336 28.56 11.94 10.31
C LYS A 336 29.30 10.61 10.14
#